data_AF-A0A1A2DV37-F1
#
_entry.id   AF-A0A1A2DV37-F1
#
_cell.length_a   1.000
_cell.length_b   1.000
_cell.length_c   1.000
_cell.angle_alpha   90.00
_cell.angle_beta   90.00
_cell.angle_gamma   90.00
#
_symmetry.space_group_name_H-M   'P 1'
#
loop_
_entity.id
_entity.type
_entity.pdbx_description
1 polymer ?
#
loop_
_entity_poly.entity_id
_entity_poly.type
_entity_poly.pdbx_seq_one_letter_code
_entity_poly.pdbx_strand_id
1 'polypeptide(L)'
;MKNYPNQASNFARVRGTLEVIRQVNEAGQNPLDDGVLGLEAARRGVYEFRGLPFAQISQEQLEQRLQEETAKPASNQGTRTFARELRRTLRNMGWIDGDCELTDAGEALLATAPASLEERALLAEGLLRIAVTDQNDHTSHPVYVLLELLSVGPSQYRRGLELALEARDDSQAEIDRVKALYKLSPDDRQQALGISEHQRNNAVKIFPTLAKTAGLVVEDGHGVFSLSPDGWSVLGMPIGQVPEAILTRAKVTYTEGKQVTTATVATKVPDKPPKFLSEDEQKKAADRLQERTVNHQKLVRDFSHLIGDDVGSLYEDPFSYDLLWVPSEAEGSPCFLFEMKTIHNDADFQARLALGQLAYYAYFRVSVKWPTHTVVRCAVFDADIGPHLATFLEKEQVGAIALTASGAIPLNELGQSLLVKLPQYQGV
;
A
#
# COMPACT_ATOMS: atom_id res chain seq x y z
N MET A 1 25.48 10.79 -3.92
CA MET A 1 24.26 10.90 -3.09
C MET A 1 24.06 12.29 -2.51
N LYS A 2 22.92 12.89 -2.83
CA LYS A 2 22.41 14.16 -2.27
C LYS A 2 22.08 13.99 -0.79
N ASN A 3 22.04 15.10 -0.06
CA ASN A 3 21.67 15.12 1.36
C ASN A 3 20.36 15.91 1.55
N TYR A 4 19.47 15.41 2.40
CA TYR A 4 18.19 16.06 2.71
C TYR A 4 18.01 16.15 4.24
N PRO A 5 17.37 17.22 4.77
CA PRO A 5 17.32 17.42 6.21
C PRO A 5 16.52 16.35 6.95
N ASN A 6 17.17 15.66 7.89
CA ASN A 6 16.59 14.53 8.64
C ASN A 6 15.45 14.92 9.57
N GLN A 7 15.38 16.19 9.99
CA GLN A 7 14.36 16.67 10.92
C GLN A 7 12.94 16.64 10.33
N ALA A 8 12.82 16.57 9.00
CA ALA A 8 11.55 16.55 8.29
C ALA A 8 10.83 15.18 8.34
N SER A 9 11.42 14.12 8.90
CA SER A 9 10.80 12.79 8.89
C SER A 9 9.51 12.69 9.72
N ASN A 10 9.22 13.67 10.58
CA ASN A 10 7.96 13.75 11.34
C ASN A 10 7.09 14.86 10.77
N PHE A 11 6.01 14.49 10.08
CA PHE A 11 5.12 15.45 9.45
C PHE A 11 4.44 16.42 10.44
N ALA A 12 4.13 15.98 11.66
CA ALA A 12 3.59 16.88 12.69
C ALA A 12 4.56 18.02 13.02
N ARG A 13 5.88 17.76 12.98
CA ARG A 13 6.89 18.81 13.14
C ARG A 13 6.96 19.73 11.92
N VAL A 14 6.81 19.18 10.71
CA VAL A 14 6.77 19.98 9.48
C VAL A 14 5.57 20.95 9.52
N ARG A 15 4.36 20.42 9.74
CA ARG A 15 3.13 21.21 9.88
C ARG A 15 3.23 22.23 11.03
N GLY A 16 3.70 21.78 12.20
CA GLY A 16 3.90 22.67 13.35
C GLY A 16 4.89 23.80 13.08
N THR A 17 5.93 23.56 12.27
CA THR A 17 6.87 24.63 11.90
C THR A 17 6.24 25.64 10.94
N LEU A 18 5.39 25.18 10.01
CA LEU A 18 4.63 26.08 9.12
C LEU A 18 3.70 27.00 9.92
N GLU A 19 3.02 26.44 10.93
CA GLU A 19 2.18 27.20 11.86
C GLU A 19 2.99 28.24 12.66
N VAL A 20 4.19 27.85 13.15
CA VAL A 20 5.09 28.79 13.85
C VAL A 20 5.51 29.94 12.94
N ILE A 21 5.83 29.67 11.67
CA ILE A 21 6.20 30.73 10.71
C ILE A 21 5.05 31.72 10.54
N ARG A 22 3.81 31.24 10.36
CA ARG A 22 2.63 32.12 10.28
C ARG A 22 2.53 33.05 11.49
N GLN A 23 2.68 32.50 12.69
CA GLN A 23 2.58 33.26 13.94
C GLN A 23 3.73 34.25 14.15
N VAL A 24 4.95 33.90 13.74
CA VAL A 24 6.11 34.81 13.75
C VAL A 24 5.87 36.00 12.81
N ASN A 25 5.31 35.74 11.62
CA ASN A 25 4.94 36.79 10.66
C ASN A 25 3.81 37.69 11.20
N GLU A 26 2.75 37.10 11.77
CA GLU A 26 1.65 37.85 12.42
C GLU A 26 2.13 38.73 13.58
N ALA A 27 3.16 38.29 14.31
CA ALA A 27 3.80 39.06 15.37
C ALA A 27 4.76 40.15 14.86
N GLY A 28 4.95 40.30 13.54
CA GLY A 28 5.88 41.25 12.92
C GLY A 28 7.36 40.92 13.17
N GLN A 29 7.67 39.66 13.46
CA GLN A 29 9.03 39.18 13.67
C GLN A 29 9.59 38.54 12.39
N ASN A 30 10.92 38.34 12.34
CA ASN A 30 11.58 37.82 11.15
C ASN A 30 11.75 36.28 11.18
N PRO A 31 10.99 35.50 10.38
CA PRO A 31 11.13 34.03 10.33
C PRO A 31 12.42 33.55 9.62
N LEU A 32 13.14 34.44 8.92
CA LEU A 32 14.43 34.12 8.30
C LEU A 32 15.55 34.03 9.34
N ASP A 33 15.41 34.65 10.52
CA ASP A 33 16.36 34.46 11.61
C ASP A 33 16.12 33.09 12.27
N ASP A 34 17.06 32.17 12.04
CA ASP A 34 17.08 30.84 12.63
C ASP A 34 16.93 30.85 14.16
N GLY A 35 17.40 31.91 14.83
CA GLY A 35 17.27 32.08 16.27
C GLY A 35 15.85 32.41 16.69
N VAL A 36 15.17 33.29 15.96
CA VAL A 36 13.76 33.64 16.21
C VAL A 36 12.87 32.43 15.98
N LEU A 37 12.93 31.86 14.77
CA LEU A 37 12.10 30.72 14.39
C LEU A 37 12.38 29.49 15.26
N GLY A 38 13.66 29.17 15.53
CA GLY A 38 14.05 28.00 16.29
C GLY A 38 13.64 28.06 17.77
N LEU A 39 13.75 29.23 18.39
CA LEU A 39 13.31 29.42 19.78
C LEU A 39 11.79 29.39 19.87
N GLU A 40 11.07 30.00 18.93
CA GLU A 40 9.61 29.96 18.93
C GLU A 40 9.07 28.56 18.67
N ALA A 41 9.68 27.80 17.76
CA ALA A 41 9.35 26.40 17.54
C ALA A 41 9.56 25.55 18.80
N ALA A 42 10.60 25.84 19.59
CA ALA A 42 10.81 25.19 20.87
C ALA A 42 9.74 25.59 21.90
N ARG A 43 9.40 26.88 22.04
CA ARG A 43 8.33 27.34 22.95
C ARG A 43 6.99 26.66 22.67
N ARG A 44 6.70 26.36 21.41
CA ARG A 44 5.47 25.68 20.98
C ARG A 44 5.55 24.15 20.99
N GLY A 45 6.65 23.57 21.46
CA GLY A 45 6.85 22.12 21.53
C GLY A 45 7.01 21.44 20.17
N VAL A 46 7.26 22.19 19.10
CA VAL A 46 7.54 21.65 17.76
C VAL A 46 8.98 21.11 17.71
N TYR A 47 9.92 21.84 18.34
CA TYR A 47 11.27 21.36 18.61
C TYR A 47 11.39 20.89 20.06
N GLU A 48 11.95 19.69 20.25
CA GLU A 48 12.12 19.09 21.56
C GLU A 48 13.61 18.91 21.88
N PHE A 49 14.02 19.28 23.09
CA PHE A 49 15.36 18.99 23.59
C PHE A 49 15.53 17.50 23.87
N ARG A 50 16.66 16.93 23.43
CA ARG A 50 16.94 15.50 23.58
C ARG A 50 16.94 15.08 25.07
N GLY A 51 16.25 13.99 25.38
CA GLY A 51 16.26 13.37 26.71
C GLY A 51 15.24 13.97 27.69
N LEU A 52 14.33 14.83 27.23
CA LEU A 52 13.30 15.44 28.07
C LEU A 52 11.94 15.31 27.37
N PRO A 53 10.95 14.61 27.96
CA PRO A 53 9.59 14.61 27.44
C PRO A 53 9.00 16.02 27.59
N PHE A 54 8.62 16.67 26.49
CA PHE A 54 8.05 18.02 26.52
C PHE A 54 6.76 18.11 27.36
N ALA A 55 6.01 17.00 27.45
CA ALA A 55 4.83 16.91 28.30
C ALA A 55 5.11 17.04 29.81
N GLN A 56 6.38 16.98 30.23
CA GLN A 56 6.81 16.98 31.64
C GLN A 56 7.68 18.19 32.00
N ILE A 57 7.99 19.09 31.04
CA ILE A 57 8.79 20.27 31.30
C ILE A 57 7.91 21.41 31.81
N SER A 58 8.29 22.04 32.93
CA SER A 58 7.63 23.28 33.35
C SER A 58 8.05 24.43 32.44
N GLN A 59 7.25 25.50 32.40
CA GLN A 59 7.59 26.69 31.61
C GLN A 59 8.92 27.32 32.06
N GLU A 60 9.20 27.34 33.36
CA GLU A 60 10.47 27.85 33.91
C GLU A 60 11.67 27.00 33.43
N GLN A 61 11.52 25.67 33.45
CA GLN A 61 12.55 24.77 32.95
C GLN A 61 12.78 24.95 31.46
N LEU A 62 11.73 25.16 30.68
CA LEU A 62 11.83 25.42 29.25
C LEU A 62 12.59 26.72 28.97
N GLU A 63 12.25 27.82 29.63
CA GLU A 63 12.96 29.09 29.45
C GLU A 63 14.42 29.00 29.90
N GLN A 64 14.72 28.28 30.99
CA GLN A 64 16.11 28.01 31.38
C GLN A 64 16.87 27.27 30.26
N ARG A 65 16.26 26.26 29.64
CA ARG A 65 16.88 25.54 28.51
C ARG A 65 17.07 26.42 27.28
N LEU A 66 16.13 27.31 26.99
CA LEU A 66 16.25 28.25 25.88
C LEU A 66 17.39 29.25 26.12
N GLN A 67 17.60 29.68 27.38
CA GLN A 67 18.75 30.51 27.76
C GLN A 67 20.07 29.74 27.60
N GLU A 68 20.15 28.50 28.09
CA GLU A 68 21.31 27.63 27.90
C GLU A 68 21.63 27.39 26.42
N GLU A 69 20.60 27.19 25.60
CA GLU A 69 20.73 27.03 24.15
C GLU A 69 21.27 28.31 23.50
N THR A 70 20.71 29.47 23.84
CA THR A 70 21.12 30.77 23.30
C THR A 70 22.55 31.14 23.68
N ALA A 71 23.03 30.68 24.84
CA ALA A 71 24.40 30.89 25.30
C ALA A 71 25.45 30.08 24.51
N LYS A 72 25.05 29.04 23.77
CA LYS A 72 25.97 28.27 22.92
C LYS A 72 26.39 29.10 21.71
N PRO A 73 27.59 28.85 21.12
CA PRO A 73 27.92 29.38 19.79
C PRO A 73 26.83 29.04 18.77
N ALA A 74 26.49 29.96 17.86
CA ALA A 74 25.38 29.79 16.92
C ALA A 74 25.48 28.50 16.07
N SER A 75 26.70 28.04 15.75
CA SER A 75 26.95 26.78 15.04
C SER A 75 26.57 25.53 15.84
N ASN A 76 26.47 25.65 17.16
CA ASN A 76 26.20 24.56 18.10
C ASN A 76 24.78 24.64 18.66
N GLN A 77 23.95 25.57 18.17
CA GLN A 77 22.53 25.69 18.53
C GLN A 77 21.72 24.73 17.65
N GLY A 78 21.17 23.69 18.27
CA GLY A 78 20.26 22.74 17.66
C GLY A 78 18.95 23.38 17.20
N THR A 79 18.44 24.38 17.94
CA THR A 79 17.24 25.15 17.55
C THR A 79 17.43 25.87 16.21
N ARG A 80 18.58 26.52 16.00
CA ARG A 80 18.92 27.19 14.75
C ARG A 80 19.06 26.20 13.58
N THR A 81 19.69 25.06 13.83
CA THR A 81 19.84 24.00 12.83
C THR A 81 18.48 23.44 12.42
N PHE A 82 17.62 23.15 13.40
CA PHE A 82 16.24 22.74 13.18
C PHE A 82 15.47 23.75 12.32
N ALA A 83 15.47 25.03 12.70
CA ALA A 83 14.77 26.08 11.97
C ALA A 83 15.20 26.17 10.51
N ARG A 84 16.52 26.18 10.25
CA ARG A 84 17.08 26.22 8.90
C ARG A 84 16.67 25.02 8.06
N GLU A 85 16.74 23.82 8.63
CA GLU A 85 16.42 22.57 7.95
C GLU A 85 14.94 22.44 7.60
N LEU A 86 14.04 22.80 8.53
CA LEU A 86 12.60 22.76 8.30
C LEU A 86 12.16 23.87 7.34
N ARG A 87 12.70 25.09 7.47
CA ARG A 87 12.43 26.17 6.51
C ARG A 87 12.82 25.78 5.10
N ARG A 88 13.99 25.15 4.91
CA ARG A 88 14.38 24.59 3.61
C ARG A 88 13.38 23.55 3.10
N THR A 89 12.89 22.66 3.98
CA THR A 89 11.89 21.64 3.62
C THR A 89 10.59 22.27 3.17
N LEU A 90 10.05 23.22 3.95
CA LEU A 90 8.80 23.92 3.65
C LEU A 90 8.88 24.70 2.34
N ARG A 91 10.02 25.32 2.05
CA ARG A 91 10.27 26.01 0.78
C ARG A 91 10.33 25.02 -0.38
N ASN A 92 11.00 23.88 -0.22
CA ASN A 92 11.07 22.84 -1.26
C ASN A 92 9.70 22.20 -1.54
N MET A 93 8.81 22.15 -0.54
CA MET A 93 7.42 21.73 -0.72
C MET A 93 6.55 22.82 -1.37
N GLY A 94 7.07 24.04 -1.49
CA GLY A 94 6.35 25.20 -2.01
C GLY A 94 5.26 25.72 -1.06
N TRP A 95 5.40 25.51 0.25
CA TRP A 95 4.44 25.99 1.25
C TRP A 95 4.80 27.37 1.80
N ILE A 96 6.08 27.74 1.70
CA ILE A 96 6.56 29.10 1.97
C ILE A 96 7.43 29.60 0.81
N ASP A 97 7.54 30.91 0.68
CA ASP A 97 8.32 31.55 -0.38
C ASP A 97 9.78 31.92 0.03
N GLY A 98 10.39 32.84 -0.72
CA GLY A 98 11.74 33.34 -0.48
C GLY A 98 11.86 34.15 0.81
N ASP A 99 10.83 34.94 1.12
CA ASP A 99 10.74 35.81 2.29
C ASP A 99 10.18 35.07 3.52
N CYS A 100 9.78 33.81 3.32
CA CYS A 100 9.18 32.94 4.32
C CYS A 100 7.81 33.41 4.79
N GLU A 101 7.06 33.96 3.83
CA GLU A 101 5.61 34.07 3.92
C GLU A 101 4.97 32.76 3.48
N LEU A 102 3.78 32.47 4.01
CA LEU A 102 3.02 31.30 3.59
C LEU A 102 2.45 31.55 2.20
N THR A 103 2.58 30.55 1.33
CA THR A 103 1.89 30.53 0.03
C THR A 103 0.44 30.07 0.22
N ASP A 104 -0.38 30.20 -0.82
CA ASP A 104 -1.74 29.64 -0.84
C ASP A 104 -1.76 28.14 -0.51
N ALA A 105 -0.75 27.37 -0.96
CA ALA A 105 -0.63 25.95 -0.65
C ALA A 105 -0.30 25.70 0.83
N GLY A 106 0.52 26.57 1.42
CA GLY A 106 0.83 26.53 2.85
C GLY A 106 -0.39 26.85 3.71
N GLU A 107 -1.15 27.89 3.37
CA GLU A 107 -2.39 28.24 4.08
C GLU A 107 -3.47 27.16 3.92
N ALA A 108 -3.62 26.61 2.70
CA ALA A 108 -4.54 25.50 2.45
C ALA A 108 -4.22 24.29 3.32
N LEU A 109 -2.92 23.95 3.47
CA LEU A 109 -2.50 22.87 4.37
C LEU A 109 -2.89 23.19 5.82
N LEU A 110 -2.60 24.39 6.32
CA LEU A 110 -2.94 24.75 7.70
C LEU A 110 -4.46 24.78 7.96
N ALA A 111 -5.28 25.00 6.92
CA ALA A 111 -6.73 24.96 7.02
C ALA A 111 -7.31 23.52 7.10
N THR A 112 -6.54 22.48 6.78
CA THR A 112 -7.03 21.09 6.86
C THR A 112 -7.11 20.58 8.30
N ALA A 113 -7.98 19.61 8.54
CA ALA A 113 -7.95 18.83 9.77
C ALA A 113 -6.73 17.89 9.78
N PRO A 114 -6.06 17.69 10.94
CA PRO A 114 -4.96 16.73 11.04
C PRO A 114 -5.38 15.32 10.65
N ALA A 115 -4.51 14.64 9.90
CA ALA A 115 -4.66 13.31 9.32
C ALA A 115 -5.85 13.12 8.34
N SER A 116 -6.49 14.20 7.88
CA SER A 116 -7.57 14.14 6.90
C SER A 116 -7.07 13.71 5.52
N LEU A 117 -7.99 13.31 4.63
CA LEU A 117 -7.62 12.94 3.25
C LEU A 117 -7.08 14.15 2.49
N GLU A 118 -7.64 15.32 2.73
CA GLU A 118 -7.19 16.60 2.14
C GLU A 118 -5.77 16.95 2.59
N GLU A 119 -5.45 16.76 3.87
CA GLU A 119 -4.08 16.98 4.38
C GLU A 119 -3.08 16.04 3.69
N ARG A 120 -3.46 14.76 3.53
CA ARG A 120 -2.62 13.77 2.84
C ARG A 120 -2.41 14.12 1.38
N ALA A 121 -3.45 14.57 0.68
CA ALA A 121 -3.37 14.98 -0.71
C ALA A 121 -2.42 16.19 -0.90
N LEU A 122 -2.55 17.22 -0.07
CA LEU A 122 -1.66 18.39 -0.10
C LEU A 122 -0.22 18.03 0.29
N LEU A 123 -0.04 17.11 1.25
CA LEU A 123 1.27 16.57 1.57
C LEU A 123 1.88 15.80 0.39
N ALA A 124 1.11 14.95 -0.28
CA ALA A 124 1.57 14.21 -1.46
C ALA A 124 2.02 15.17 -2.57
N GLU A 125 1.23 16.21 -2.86
CA GLU A 125 1.57 17.24 -3.83
C GLU A 125 2.86 17.98 -3.44
N GLY A 126 2.97 18.45 -2.19
CA GLY A 126 4.17 19.13 -1.71
C GLY A 126 5.42 18.24 -1.76
N LEU A 127 5.29 16.96 -1.43
CA LEU A 127 6.37 15.98 -1.52
C LEU A 127 6.85 15.75 -2.96
N LEU A 128 5.93 15.67 -3.92
CA LEU A 128 6.26 15.47 -5.33
C LEU A 128 6.95 16.69 -5.95
N ARG A 129 6.73 17.89 -5.41
CA ARG A 129 7.40 19.13 -5.81
C ARG A 129 8.85 19.26 -5.31
N ILE A 130 9.27 18.44 -4.34
CA ILE A 130 10.62 18.55 -3.77
C ILE A 130 11.65 18.21 -4.85
N ALA A 131 12.35 19.25 -5.30
CA ALA A 131 13.53 19.15 -6.14
C ALA A 131 14.80 19.26 -5.29
N VAL A 132 15.78 18.38 -5.51
CA VAL A 132 17.07 18.41 -4.81
C VAL A 132 18.21 18.49 -5.81
N THR A 133 18.97 19.58 -5.72
CA THR A 133 20.14 19.87 -6.55
C THR A 133 21.43 19.48 -5.84
N ASP A 134 22.35 18.81 -6.55
CA ASP A 134 23.68 18.47 -6.04
C ASP A 134 24.72 19.57 -6.32
N GLN A 135 25.99 19.33 -5.96
CA GLN A 135 27.08 20.30 -6.15
C GLN A 135 27.46 20.53 -7.63
N ASN A 136 27.02 19.65 -8.53
CA ASN A 136 27.26 19.72 -9.97
C ASN A 136 26.03 20.25 -10.72
N ASP A 137 25.08 20.86 -10.01
CA ASP A 137 23.84 21.43 -10.55
C ASP A 137 22.86 20.38 -11.12
N HIS A 138 23.01 19.10 -10.77
CA HIS A 138 22.04 18.08 -11.15
C HIS A 138 20.85 18.08 -10.20
N THR A 139 19.65 18.23 -10.76
CA THR A 139 18.40 18.32 -9.99
C THR A 139 17.52 17.11 -10.30
N SER A 140 17.03 16.45 -9.24
CA SER A 140 16.04 15.36 -9.35
C SER A 140 14.95 15.51 -8.30
N HIS A 141 13.85 14.75 -8.46
CA HIS A 141 12.71 14.71 -7.56
C HIS A 141 12.71 13.41 -6.75
N PRO A 142 13.25 13.39 -5.51
CA PRO A 142 13.51 12.14 -4.80
C PRO A 142 12.26 11.30 -4.51
N VAL A 143 11.10 11.93 -4.33
CA VAL A 143 9.85 11.20 -4.11
C VAL A 143 9.41 10.51 -5.40
N TYR A 144 9.50 11.16 -6.55
CA TYR A 144 9.23 10.51 -7.83
C TYR A 144 10.16 9.31 -8.07
N VAL A 145 11.47 9.50 -7.86
CA VAL A 145 12.47 8.43 -7.95
C VAL A 145 12.15 7.29 -6.97
N LEU A 146 11.75 7.59 -5.74
CA LEU A 146 11.33 6.58 -4.75
C LEU A 146 10.17 5.72 -5.26
N LEU A 147 9.15 6.36 -5.87
CA LEU A 147 8.00 5.64 -6.41
C LEU A 147 8.42 4.76 -7.59
N GLU A 148 9.28 5.26 -8.47
CA GLU A 148 9.87 4.50 -9.58
C GLU A 148 10.70 3.30 -9.10
N LEU A 149 11.39 3.40 -7.96
CA LEU A 149 12.08 2.26 -7.37
C LEU A 149 11.10 1.19 -6.88
N LEU A 150 10.04 1.61 -6.20
CA LEU A 150 9.02 0.70 -5.69
C LEU A 150 8.14 0.08 -6.80
N SER A 151 8.11 0.67 -8.01
CA SER A 151 7.46 0.07 -9.18
C SER A 151 8.21 -1.15 -9.73
N VAL A 152 9.53 -1.24 -9.45
CA VAL A 152 10.32 -2.45 -9.77
C VAL A 152 9.95 -3.61 -8.84
N GLY A 153 9.63 -3.32 -7.59
CA GLY A 153 9.23 -4.30 -6.60
C GLY A 153 9.27 -3.77 -5.17
N PRO A 154 8.58 -4.45 -4.24
CA PRO A 154 8.53 -4.05 -2.84
C PRO A 154 9.90 -4.06 -2.17
N SER A 155 10.14 -3.14 -1.25
CA SER A 155 11.41 -3.01 -0.52
C SER A 155 11.25 -3.45 0.95
N GLN A 156 11.98 -4.49 1.36
CA GLN A 156 12.03 -4.91 2.75
C GLN A 156 12.88 -3.94 3.60
N TYR A 157 12.36 -3.45 4.71
CA TYR A 157 13.03 -2.53 5.64
C TYR A 157 13.69 -1.32 4.95
N ARG A 158 13.03 -0.77 3.92
CA ARG A 158 13.51 0.39 3.13
C ARG A 158 14.81 0.14 2.36
N ARG A 159 15.25 -1.12 2.20
CA ARG A 159 16.49 -1.46 1.48
C ARG A 159 16.39 -1.01 0.02
N GLY A 160 17.40 -0.26 -0.44
CA GLY A 160 17.45 0.25 -1.81
C GLY A 160 16.78 1.61 -1.98
N LEU A 161 15.94 2.04 -1.02
CA LEU A 161 15.26 3.34 -1.08
C LEU A 161 16.21 4.52 -0.83
N GLU A 162 17.46 4.27 -0.40
CA GLU A 162 18.53 5.28 -0.36
C GLU A 162 18.80 5.90 -1.74
N LEU A 163 18.50 5.15 -2.80
CA LEU A 163 18.73 5.58 -4.18
C LEU A 163 17.83 6.73 -4.63
N ALA A 164 16.76 7.03 -3.88
CA ALA A 164 15.93 8.22 -4.11
C ALA A 164 16.76 9.52 -4.11
N LEU A 165 17.83 9.58 -3.31
CA LEU A 165 18.77 10.71 -3.24
C LEU A 165 20.01 10.52 -4.11
N GLU A 166 20.10 9.43 -4.87
CA GLU A 166 21.24 9.15 -5.75
C GLU A 166 21.01 9.59 -7.19
N ALA A 167 19.76 9.62 -7.66
CA ALA A 167 19.44 10.08 -9.01
C ALA A 167 20.01 11.48 -9.27
N ARG A 168 20.69 11.66 -10.40
CA ARG A 168 21.25 12.94 -10.86
C ARG A 168 20.13 13.86 -11.32
N ASP A 169 19.30 13.35 -12.23
CA ASP A 169 18.15 14.00 -12.81
C ASP A 169 16.96 13.04 -12.96
N ASP A 170 15.85 13.53 -13.52
CA ASP A 170 14.63 12.74 -13.76
C ASP A 170 14.56 12.18 -15.19
N SER A 171 15.67 12.19 -15.94
CA SER A 171 15.70 11.60 -17.26
C SER A 171 15.48 10.09 -17.19
N GLN A 172 14.84 9.52 -18.22
CA GLN A 172 14.57 8.08 -18.25
C GLN A 172 15.86 7.24 -18.12
N ALA A 173 16.95 7.68 -18.75
CA ALA A 173 18.24 7.00 -18.67
C ALA A 173 18.78 6.92 -17.24
N GLU A 174 18.59 7.99 -16.46
CA GLU A 174 19.00 8.03 -15.07
C GLU A 174 18.07 7.21 -14.17
N ILE A 175 16.76 7.27 -14.40
CA ILE A 175 15.79 6.40 -13.72
C ILE A 175 16.11 4.93 -13.96
N ASP A 176 16.41 4.53 -15.20
CA ASP A 176 16.78 3.16 -15.55
C ASP A 176 18.09 2.73 -14.87
N ARG A 177 19.09 3.62 -14.80
CA ARG A 177 20.34 3.39 -14.05
C ARG A 177 20.06 3.13 -12.58
N VAL A 178 19.21 3.95 -11.96
CA VAL A 178 18.86 3.84 -10.54
C VAL A 178 18.04 2.57 -10.26
N LYS A 179 17.10 2.20 -11.15
CA LYS A 179 16.38 0.91 -11.09
C LYS A 179 17.31 -0.29 -11.22
N ALA A 180 18.34 -0.22 -12.05
CA ALA A 180 19.35 -1.28 -12.15
C ALA A 180 20.13 -1.45 -10.84
N LEU A 181 20.51 -0.35 -10.19
CA LEU A 181 21.17 -0.38 -8.88
C LEU A 181 20.28 -0.95 -7.77
N TYR A 182 18.97 -0.72 -7.85
CA TYR A 182 18.00 -1.21 -6.86
C TYR A 182 17.92 -2.74 -6.81
N LYS A 183 18.16 -3.41 -7.94
CA LYS A 183 18.18 -4.87 -8.04
C LYS A 183 19.44 -5.51 -7.45
N LEU A 184 20.47 -4.73 -7.14
CA LEU A 184 21.71 -5.22 -6.54
C LEU A 184 21.53 -5.54 -5.05
N SER A 185 22.42 -6.37 -4.51
CA SER A 185 22.52 -6.56 -3.07
C SER A 185 22.90 -5.25 -2.35
N PRO A 186 22.60 -5.10 -1.04
CA PRO A 186 22.99 -3.92 -0.29
C PRO A 186 24.49 -3.61 -0.32
N ASP A 187 25.33 -4.64 -0.32
CA ASP A 187 26.80 -4.50 -0.31
C ASP A 187 27.33 -4.10 -1.69
N ASP A 188 26.84 -4.75 -2.76
CA ASP A 188 27.19 -4.41 -4.13
C ASP A 188 26.77 -2.98 -4.47
N ARG A 189 25.57 -2.57 -4.04
CA ARG A 189 25.10 -1.20 -4.21
C ARG A 189 25.95 -0.21 -3.42
N GLN A 190 26.30 -0.52 -2.18
CA GLN A 190 27.18 0.34 -1.38
C GLN A 190 28.55 0.53 -2.06
N GLN A 191 29.14 -0.56 -2.58
CA GLN A 191 30.38 -0.52 -3.32
C GLN A 191 30.25 0.30 -4.62
N ALA A 192 29.18 0.08 -5.39
CA ALA A 192 28.92 0.80 -6.63
C ALA A 192 28.74 2.31 -6.43
N LEU A 193 28.17 2.72 -5.29
CA LEU A 193 27.95 4.13 -4.95
C LEU A 193 29.12 4.79 -4.23
N GLY A 194 30.07 4.01 -3.71
CA GLY A 194 31.18 4.53 -2.90
C GLY A 194 30.72 5.25 -1.62
N ILE A 195 29.59 4.83 -1.03
CA ILE A 195 29.02 5.46 0.17
C ILE A 195 29.29 4.64 1.43
N SER A 196 29.32 5.32 2.57
CA SER A 196 29.35 4.68 3.88
C SER A 196 27.96 4.16 4.30
N GLU A 197 27.93 3.20 5.22
CA GLU A 197 26.69 2.73 5.84
C GLU A 197 25.94 3.87 6.53
N HIS A 198 26.65 4.83 7.14
CA HIS A 198 26.03 5.98 7.78
C HIS A 198 25.26 6.87 6.77
N GLN A 199 25.84 7.12 5.59
CA GLN A 199 25.18 7.86 4.51
C GLN A 199 23.94 7.12 4.01
N ARG A 200 24.05 5.80 3.78
CA ARG A 200 22.91 4.94 3.40
C ARG A 200 21.78 5.02 4.42
N ASN A 201 22.10 4.85 5.70
CA ASN A 201 21.11 4.86 6.77
C ASN A 201 20.44 6.22 6.96
N ASN A 202 21.11 7.33 6.61
CA ASN A 202 20.48 8.65 6.63
C ASN A 202 19.55 8.87 5.44
N ALA A 203 19.93 8.43 4.24
CA ALA A 203 19.14 8.64 3.03
C ALA A 203 17.74 7.98 3.06
N VAL A 204 17.58 6.86 3.78
CA VAL A 204 16.30 6.13 3.90
C VAL A 204 15.33 6.66 4.96
N LYS A 205 15.70 7.70 5.73
CA LYS A 205 14.89 8.13 6.89
C LYS A 205 13.67 8.95 6.51
N ILE A 206 13.83 9.87 5.56
CA ILE A 206 12.88 10.98 5.37
C ILE A 206 11.79 10.58 4.38
N PHE A 207 12.14 10.40 3.10
CA PHE A 207 11.16 10.22 2.04
C PHE A 207 10.29 8.97 2.20
N PRO A 208 10.81 7.78 2.57
CA PRO A 208 9.93 6.62 2.81
C PRO A 208 8.90 6.87 3.91
N THR A 209 9.28 7.59 4.97
CA THR A 209 8.37 7.92 6.07
C THR A 209 7.31 8.92 5.63
N LEU A 210 7.71 9.99 4.94
CA LEU A 210 6.78 11.02 4.47
C LEU A 210 5.86 10.53 3.36
N ALA A 211 6.37 9.76 2.39
CA ALA A 211 5.56 9.14 1.34
C ALA A 211 4.52 8.18 1.93
N LYS A 212 4.87 7.46 3.01
CA LYS A 212 3.90 6.67 3.78
C LYS A 212 2.83 7.54 4.44
N THR A 213 3.22 8.62 5.11
CA THR A 213 2.27 9.57 5.73
C THR A 213 1.34 10.19 4.69
N ALA A 214 1.85 10.51 3.50
CA ALA A 214 1.11 11.06 2.37
C ALA A 214 0.16 10.04 1.70
N GLY A 215 0.27 8.75 2.05
CA GLY A 215 -0.54 7.70 1.44
C GLY A 215 -0.05 7.23 0.08
N LEU A 216 1.13 7.67 -0.40
CA LEU A 216 1.74 7.22 -1.66
C LEU A 216 2.39 5.83 -1.55
N VAL A 217 2.75 5.44 -0.33
CA VAL A 217 3.45 4.18 -0.02
C VAL A 217 2.75 3.53 1.17
N VAL A 218 2.66 2.21 1.17
CA VAL A 218 2.21 1.41 2.32
C VAL A 218 3.38 0.63 2.89
N GLU A 219 3.42 0.50 4.22
CA GLU A 219 4.35 -0.36 4.94
C GLU A 219 3.54 -1.46 5.64
N ASP A 220 3.85 -2.72 5.36
CA ASP A 220 3.16 -3.84 6.00
C ASP A 220 3.72 -4.17 7.41
N GLY A 221 3.12 -5.14 8.09
CA GLY A 221 3.52 -5.55 9.44
C GLY A 221 4.92 -6.18 9.54
N HIS A 222 5.56 -6.49 8.41
CA HIS A 222 6.93 -7.02 8.34
C HIS A 222 7.94 -5.95 7.90
N GLY A 223 7.51 -4.68 7.75
CA GLY A 223 8.36 -3.58 7.33
C GLY A 223 8.64 -3.59 5.82
N VAL A 224 7.79 -4.22 5.01
CA VAL A 224 7.87 -4.18 3.55
C VAL A 224 7.15 -2.93 3.03
N PHE A 225 7.87 -2.13 2.25
CA PHE A 225 7.36 -0.91 1.62
C PHE A 225 6.94 -1.21 0.18
N SER A 226 5.74 -0.77 -0.21
CA SER A 226 5.19 -0.94 -1.55
C SER A 226 4.34 0.25 -1.96
N LEU A 227 4.12 0.44 -3.26
CA LEU A 227 3.26 1.50 -3.76
C LEU A 227 1.80 1.29 -3.32
N SER A 228 1.15 2.36 -2.90
CA SER A 228 -0.31 2.40 -2.75
C SER A 228 -0.99 2.63 -4.11
N PRO A 229 -2.33 2.55 -4.20
CA PRO A 229 -3.06 2.98 -5.40
C PRO A 229 -2.73 4.42 -5.82
N ASP A 230 -2.59 5.35 -4.86
CA ASP A 230 -2.23 6.74 -5.13
C ASP A 230 -0.77 6.84 -5.65
N GLY A 231 0.14 6.05 -5.08
CA GLY A 231 1.53 5.97 -5.56
C GLY A 231 1.64 5.47 -7.00
N TRP A 232 0.82 4.48 -7.38
CA TRP A 232 0.74 4.01 -8.76
C TRP A 232 0.11 5.02 -9.72
N SER A 233 -0.92 5.74 -9.25
CA SER A 233 -1.57 6.81 -10.02
C SER A 233 -0.59 7.92 -10.39
N VAL A 234 0.34 8.28 -9.49
CA VAL A 234 1.42 9.24 -9.77
C VAL A 234 2.32 8.79 -10.92
N LEU A 235 2.55 7.48 -11.06
CA LEU A 235 3.34 6.90 -12.15
C LEU A 235 2.53 6.70 -13.45
N GLY A 236 1.31 7.23 -13.53
CA GLY A 236 0.46 7.16 -14.70
C GLY A 236 -0.21 5.80 -14.92
N MET A 237 -0.17 4.88 -13.93
CA MET A 237 -0.96 3.66 -14.00
C MET A 237 -2.43 3.96 -13.67
N PRO A 238 -3.39 3.56 -14.54
CA PRO A 238 -4.80 3.75 -14.26
C PRO A 238 -5.24 3.01 -12.99
N ILE A 239 -6.14 3.63 -12.22
CA ILE A 239 -6.85 2.97 -11.12
C ILE A 239 -7.56 1.72 -11.69
N GLY A 240 -7.26 0.53 -11.16
CA GLY A 240 -7.75 -0.76 -11.65
C GLY A 240 -6.73 -1.59 -12.47
N GLN A 241 -5.59 -1.01 -12.85
CA GLN A 241 -4.44 -1.72 -13.42
C GLN A 241 -3.26 -1.83 -12.44
N VAL A 242 -3.49 -1.38 -11.21
CA VAL A 242 -2.53 -1.44 -10.11
C VAL A 242 -2.26 -2.90 -9.75
N PRO A 243 -1.00 -3.38 -9.78
CA PRO A 243 -0.65 -4.65 -9.16
C PRO A 243 -1.05 -4.57 -7.68
N GLU A 244 -1.95 -5.43 -7.22
CA GLU A 244 -2.27 -5.51 -5.79
C GLU A 244 -0.96 -5.75 -5.03
N ALA A 245 -0.52 -4.75 -4.28
CA ALA A 245 0.60 -4.91 -3.36
C ALA A 245 0.15 -5.91 -2.32
N ILE A 246 0.58 -7.16 -2.47
CA ILE A 246 0.25 -8.20 -1.52
C ILE A 246 1.05 -7.91 -0.24
N LEU A 247 0.42 -7.15 0.64
CA LEU A 247 0.79 -6.93 2.03
C LEU A 247 1.07 -8.29 2.68
N THR A 248 2.33 -8.65 2.90
CA THR A 248 2.66 -9.97 3.41
C THR A 248 2.15 -10.12 4.85
N ARG A 249 1.31 -11.11 5.09
CA ARG A 249 1.14 -11.75 6.41
C ARG A 249 1.15 -13.24 6.14
N ALA A 250 2.35 -13.82 6.08
CA ALA A 250 2.44 -15.27 6.15
C ALA A 250 2.14 -15.69 7.60
N LYS A 251 0.93 -16.21 7.83
CA LYS A 251 0.74 -17.14 8.94
C LYS A 251 1.65 -18.34 8.64
N VAL A 252 2.55 -18.69 9.57
CA VAL A 252 3.57 -19.74 9.44
C VAL A 252 2.97 -21.14 9.20
N THR A 253 1.65 -21.30 9.36
CA THR A 253 0.91 -22.49 9.00
C THR A 253 -0.29 -22.11 8.14
N TYR A 254 -0.25 -22.48 6.86
CA TYR A 254 -1.40 -22.51 5.97
C TYR A 254 -1.62 -23.94 5.48
N THR A 255 -2.89 -24.31 5.27
CA THR A 255 -3.21 -25.59 4.65
C THR A 255 -2.99 -25.44 3.15
N GLU A 256 -2.09 -26.22 2.59
CA GLU A 256 -1.83 -26.23 1.16
C GLU A 256 -3.06 -26.75 0.42
N GLY A 257 -3.47 -26.03 -0.63
CA GLY A 257 -4.55 -26.47 -1.51
C GLY A 257 -4.19 -27.78 -2.19
N LYS A 258 -5.18 -28.65 -2.39
CA LYS A 258 -4.98 -29.93 -3.07
C LYS A 258 -4.99 -29.68 -4.57
N GLN A 259 -3.94 -30.08 -5.28
CA GLN A 259 -3.96 -30.08 -6.74
C GLN A 259 -4.97 -31.11 -7.24
N VAL A 260 -5.79 -30.72 -8.21
CA VAL A 260 -6.90 -31.51 -8.74
C VAL A 260 -7.00 -31.43 -10.25
N THR A 261 -7.77 -32.35 -10.81
CA THR A 261 -8.25 -32.37 -12.19
C THR A 261 -9.76 -32.17 -12.21
N THR A 262 -10.34 -31.88 -13.37
CA THR A 262 -11.78 -31.80 -13.57
C THR A 262 -12.51 -33.08 -13.11
N ALA A 263 -11.85 -34.24 -13.19
CA ALA A 263 -12.39 -35.52 -12.73
C ALA A 263 -12.29 -35.76 -11.20
N THR A 264 -11.42 -35.05 -10.49
CA THR A 264 -11.09 -35.33 -9.07
C THR A 264 -11.48 -34.23 -8.10
N VAL A 265 -11.90 -33.06 -8.61
CA VAL A 265 -12.36 -31.91 -7.83
C VAL A 265 -13.70 -32.18 -7.14
N ALA A 266 -13.85 -31.69 -5.90
CA ALA A 266 -15.10 -31.68 -5.15
C ALA A 266 -15.75 -33.07 -4.94
N THR A 267 -14.94 -34.09 -4.67
CA THR A 267 -15.37 -35.51 -4.57
C THR A 267 -15.73 -36.01 -3.17
N LYS A 268 -15.39 -35.28 -2.09
CA LYS A 268 -15.65 -35.71 -0.70
C LYS A 268 -16.98 -35.16 -0.17
N VAL A 269 -17.85 -36.00 0.41
CA VAL A 269 -19.05 -35.54 1.13
C VAL A 269 -18.74 -35.49 2.63
N PRO A 270 -18.97 -34.38 3.35
CA PRO A 270 -18.76 -34.32 4.80
C PRO A 270 -19.77 -35.21 5.55
N ASP A 271 -19.27 -36.12 6.39
CA ASP A 271 -20.09 -37.19 6.98
C ASP A 271 -20.81 -36.85 8.31
N LYS A 272 -20.65 -35.65 8.92
CA LYS A 272 -21.23 -35.40 10.27
C LYS A 272 -21.76 -33.99 10.50
N PRO A 273 -23.05 -33.83 10.89
CA PRO A 273 -23.62 -32.54 11.30
C PRO A 273 -23.26 -32.17 12.77
N PRO A 274 -23.18 -30.86 13.11
CA PRO A 274 -22.92 -30.39 14.48
C PRO A 274 -24.15 -30.57 15.40
N LYS A 275 -23.92 -31.01 16.64
CA LYS A 275 -24.92 -31.48 17.60
C LYS A 275 -25.51 -30.36 18.48
N PHE A 276 -26.60 -29.68 18.08
CA PHE A 276 -27.45 -28.88 19.00
C PHE A 276 -28.91 -28.67 18.50
N LEU A 277 -29.60 -29.71 18.00
CA LEU A 277 -31.02 -29.65 17.55
C LEU A 277 -31.80 -30.92 17.95
N SER A 278 -33.14 -30.95 17.86
CA SER A 278 -33.93 -32.18 18.04
C SER A 278 -33.69 -33.18 16.87
N GLU A 279 -33.98 -34.48 17.03
CA GLU A 279 -33.68 -35.49 16.00
C GLU A 279 -34.33 -35.19 14.62
N ASP A 280 -35.59 -34.73 14.61
CA ASP A 280 -36.28 -34.35 13.38
C ASP A 280 -35.72 -33.07 12.73
N GLU A 281 -35.29 -32.11 13.55
CA GLU A 281 -34.62 -30.90 13.07
C GLU A 281 -33.21 -31.20 12.57
N GLN A 282 -32.49 -32.12 13.21
CA GLN A 282 -31.19 -32.61 12.76
C GLN A 282 -31.31 -33.30 11.41
N LYS A 283 -32.33 -34.16 11.21
CA LYS A 283 -32.56 -34.83 9.93
C LYS A 283 -32.85 -33.83 8.81
N LYS A 284 -33.78 -32.90 9.02
CA LYS A 284 -34.12 -31.86 8.03
C LYS A 284 -32.94 -30.92 7.75
N ALA A 285 -32.15 -30.58 8.76
CA ALA A 285 -30.96 -29.75 8.58
C ALA A 285 -29.85 -30.51 7.84
N ALA A 286 -29.65 -31.80 8.13
CA ALA A 286 -28.70 -32.66 7.44
C ALA A 286 -29.08 -32.85 5.97
N ASP A 287 -30.36 -33.13 5.67
CA ASP A 287 -30.85 -33.27 4.30
C ASP A 287 -30.62 -31.98 3.50
N ARG A 288 -30.93 -30.80 4.06
CA ARG A 288 -30.67 -29.50 3.43
C ARG A 288 -29.19 -29.20 3.26
N LEU A 289 -28.36 -29.54 4.25
CA LEU A 289 -26.91 -29.35 4.16
C LEU A 289 -26.31 -30.26 3.08
N GLN A 290 -26.79 -31.50 2.99
CA GLN A 290 -26.37 -32.45 1.97
C GLN A 290 -26.78 -31.96 0.57
N GLU A 291 -28.01 -31.49 0.40
CA GLU A 291 -28.49 -30.90 -0.85
C GLU A 291 -27.63 -29.69 -1.26
N ARG A 292 -27.38 -28.74 -0.34
CA ARG A 292 -26.51 -27.58 -0.60
C ARG A 292 -25.08 -28.01 -0.95
N THR A 293 -24.55 -29.01 -0.26
CA THR A 293 -23.21 -29.54 -0.54
C THR A 293 -23.15 -30.15 -1.94
N VAL A 294 -24.16 -30.95 -2.32
CA VAL A 294 -24.23 -31.57 -3.65
C VAL A 294 -24.32 -30.50 -4.74
N ASN A 295 -25.16 -29.48 -4.55
CA ASN A 295 -25.31 -28.38 -5.50
C ASN A 295 -24.01 -27.57 -5.63
N HIS A 296 -23.35 -27.27 -4.52
CA HIS A 296 -22.06 -26.58 -4.50
C HIS A 296 -20.97 -27.39 -5.20
N GLN A 297 -20.85 -28.68 -4.91
CA GLN A 297 -19.88 -29.55 -5.58
C GLN A 297 -20.16 -29.68 -7.08
N LYS A 298 -21.44 -29.69 -7.47
CA LYS A 298 -21.83 -29.66 -8.88
C LYS A 298 -21.38 -28.35 -9.54
N LEU A 299 -21.65 -27.21 -8.91
CA LEU A 299 -21.19 -25.88 -9.38
C LEU A 299 -19.67 -25.86 -9.59
N VAL A 300 -18.90 -26.35 -8.60
CA VAL A 300 -17.44 -26.42 -8.66
C VAL A 300 -16.97 -27.28 -9.84
N ARG A 301 -17.53 -28.49 -10.00
CA ARG A 301 -17.18 -29.41 -11.11
C ARG A 301 -17.52 -28.80 -12.46
N ASP A 302 -18.75 -28.32 -12.62
CA ASP A 302 -19.22 -27.73 -13.87
C ASP A 302 -18.36 -26.53 -14.27
N PHE A 303 -17.98 -25.67 -13.31
CA PHE A 303 -17.10 -24.54 -13.58
C PHE A 303 -15.68 -24.98 -13.95
N SER A 304 -15.14 -26.01 -13.29
CA SER A 304 -13.78 -26.51 -13.58
C SER A 304 -13.62 -26.98 -15.03
N HIS A 305 -14.70 -27.49 -15.66
CA HIS A 305 -14.69 -27.88 -17.07
C HIS A 305 -14.49 -26.70 -18.02
N LEU A 306 -14.82 -25.46 -17.61
CA LEU A 306 -14.54 -24.26 -18.40
C LEU A 306 -13.05 -23.92 -18.44
N ILE A 307 -12.29 -24.43 -17.47
CA ILE A 307 -10.84 -24.27 -17.38
C ILE A 307 -10.17 -25.39 -18.19
N GLY A 308 -10.45 -26.65 -17.87
CA GLY A 308 -9.82 -27.81 -18.51
C GLY A 308 -8.48 -28.21 -17.86
N ASP A 309 -8.04 -29.44 -18.15
CA ASP A 309 -6.91 -30.08 -17.45
C ASP A 309 -5.51 -29.77 -18.04
N ASP A 310 -5.43 -29.30 -19.30
CA ASP A 310 -4.18 -29.21 -20.07
C ASP A 310 -3.56 -27.79 -20.14
N VAL A 311 -4.09 -26.84 -19.37
CA VAL A 311 -3.89 -25.38 -19.57
C VAL A 311 -3.43 -24.68 -18.29
N GLY A 312 -2.79 -25.44 -17.39
CA GLY A 312 -2.20 -24.96 -16.14
C GLY A 312 -2.47 -25.90 -14.97
N SER A 313 -2.18 -25.41 -13.77
CA SER A 313 -2.42 -26.14 -12.53
C SER A 313 -3.71 -25.66 -11.86
N LEU A 314 -4.61 -26.60 -11.54
CA LEU A 314 -5.84 -26.33 -10.80
C LEU A 314 -5.71 -26.86 -9.36
N TYR A 315 -6.11 -26.05 -8.39
CA TYR A 315 -6.10 -26.37 -6.97
C TYR A 315 -7.49 -26.16 -6.36
N GLU A 316 -7.86 -27.01 -5.41
CA GLU A 316 -9.06 -26.86 -4.59
C GLU A 316 -8.70 -26.61 -3.11
N ASP A 317 -9.50 -25.79 -2.43
CA ASP A 317 -9.52 -25.80 -0.96
C ASP A 317 -10.15 -27.11 -0.46
N PRO A 318 -9.49 -27.85 0.45
CA PRO A 318 -9.97 -29.15 0.90
C PRO A 318 -11.23 -29.11 1.77
N PHE A 319 -11.68 -27.93 2.21
CA PHE A 319 -12.85 -27.76 3.09
C PHE A 319 -14.02 -27.04 2.40
N SER A 320 -13.75 -26.04 1.56
CA SER A 320 -14.77 -25.25 0.89
C SER A 320 -14.90 -25.54 -0.61
N TYR A 321 -13.96 -26.27 -1.22
CA TYR A 321 -13.91 -26.56 -2.66
C TYR A 321 -13.80 -25.34 -3.57
N ASP A 322 -13.40 -24.19 -3.02
CA ASP A 322 -13.06 -23.00 -3.81
C ASP A 322 -11.84 -23.29 -4.69
N LEU A 323 -11.78 -22.67 -5.87
CA LEU A 323 -10.79 -23.03 -6.89
C LEU A 323 -9.72 -21.96 -7.05
N LEU A 324 -8.50 -22.41 -7.32
CA LEU A 324 -7.41 -21.58 -7.79
C LEU A 324 -6.83 -22.18 -9.07
N TRP A 325 -6.81 -21.40 -10.14
CA TRP A 325 -6.17 -21.77 -11.39
C TRP A 325 -4.90 -20.94 -11.60
N VAL A 326 -3.80 -21.65 -11.89
CA VAL A 326 -2.48 -21.09 -12.15
C VAL A 326 -2.08 -21.50 -13.57
N PRO A 327 -2.33 -20.66 -14.60
CA PRO A 327 -1.99 -20.99 -15.99
C PRO A 327 -0.49 -21.18 -16.22
N SER A 328 0.34 -20.48 -15.44
CA SER A 328 1.79 -20.49 -15.54
C SER A 328 2.43 -20.25 -14.18
N GLU A 329 3.48 -21.02 -13.86
CA GLU A 329 4.29 -20.83 -12.64
C GLU A 329 5.36 -19.73 -12.79
N ALA A 330 5.52 -19.14 -13.98
CA ALA A 330 6.48 -18.07 -14.20
C ALA A 330 6.17 -16.84 -13.33
N GLU A 331 7.20 -16.23 -12.74
CA GLU A 331 7.07 -15.03 -11.92
C GLU A 331 6.31 -13.91 -12.66
N GLY A 332 5.44 -13.20 -11.93
CA GLY A 332 4.61 -12.13 -12.50
C GLY A 332 3.36 -12.59 -13.26
N SER A 333 3.16 -13.91 -13.44
CA SER A 333 1.96 -14.43 -14.12
C SER A 333 0.69 -14.23 -13.29
N PRO A 334 -0.49 -14.12 -13.91
CA PRO A 334 -1.75 -14.06 -13.17
C PRO A 334 -2.14 -15.44 -12.61
N CYS A 335 -2.73 -15.45 -11.42
CA CYS A 335 -3.46 -16.57 -10.85
C CYS A 335 -4.93 -16.18 -10.71
N PHE A 336 -5.84 -17.12 -10.93
CA PHE A 336 -7.28 -16.86 -10.90
C PHE A 336 -7.91 -17.58 -9.71
N LEU A 337 -8.44 -16.82 -8.76
CA LEU A 337 -9.05 -17.31 -7.54
C LEU A 337 -10.58 -17.20 -7.65
N PHE A 338 -11.25 -18.34 -7.52
CA PHE A 338 -12.70 -18.47 -7.67
C PHE A 338 -13.36 -18.93 -6.37
N GLU A 339 -14.25 -18.11 -5.82
CA GLU A 339 -15.13 -18.50 -4.73
C GLU A 339 -16.47 -18.95 -5.28
N MET A 340 -16.89 -20.17 -4.94
CA MET A 340 -18.13 -20.77 -5.44
C MET A 340 -19.26 -20.55 -4.44
N LYS A 341 -20.43 -20.09 -4.89
CA LYS A 341 -21.58 -19.81 -4.03
C LYS A 341 -22.91 -20.31 -4.62
N THR A 342 -23.66 -21.03 -3.81
CA THR A 342 -25.06 -21.42 -4.13
C THR A 342 -26.05 -20.43 -3.52
N ILE A 343 -27.01 -19.94 -4.30
CA ILE A 343 -27.97 -18.90 -3.93
C ILE A 343 -29.33 -19.52 -3.56
N HIS A 344 -29.83 -19.21 -2.36
CA HIS A 344 -31.14 -19.64 -1.86
C HIS A 344 -31.87 -18.48 -1.16
N ASN A 345 -32.23 -17.46 -1.94
CA ASN A 345 -32.82 -16.19 -1.43
C ASN A 345 -31.92 -15.44 -0.44
N ASP A 346 -30.61 -15.68 -0.49
CA ASP A 346 -29.59 -15.12 0.41
C ASP A 346 -28.44 -14.44 -0.35
N ALA A 347 -28.70 -13.93 -1.56
CA ALA A 347 -27.68 -13.39 -2.46
C ALA A 347 -26.82 -12.28 -1.83
N ASP A 348 -27.43 -11.32 -1.11
CA ASP A 348 -26.68 -10.26 -0.41
C ASP A 348 -25.69 -10.83 0.63
N PHE A 349 -26.08 -11.90 1.32
CA PHE A 349 -25.23 -12.55 2.31
C PHE A 349 -24.10 -13.33 1.65
N GLN A 350 -24.41 -14.11 0.60
CA GLN A 350 -23.41 -14.89 -0.13
C GLN A 350 -22.39 -14.00 -0.86
N ALA A 351 -22.82 -12.90 -1.47
CA ALA A 351 -21.91 -11.95 -2.11
C ALA A 351 -20.93 -11.30 -1.11
N ARG A 352 -21.43 -10.91 0.08
CA ARG A 352 -20.57 -10.37 1.16
C ARG A 352 -19.58 -11.41 1.69
N LEU A 353 -20.02 -12.65 1.88
CA LEU A 353 -19.14 -13.74 2.29
C LEU A 353 -18.07 -14.02 1.23
N ALA A 354 -18.46 -14.05 -0.05
CA ALA A 354 -17.53 -14.30 -1.14
C ALA A 354 -16.44 -13.24 -1.21
N LEU A 355 -16.79 -11.95 -1.07
CA LEU A 355 -15.81 -10.88 -1.00
C LEU A 355 -14.80 -11.09 0.14
N GLY A 356 -15.28 -11.39 1.34
CA GLY A 356 -14.44 -11.61 2.51
C GLY A 356 -13.53 -12.83 2.36
N GLN A 357 -14.03 -13.93 1.80
CA GLN A 357 -13.26 -15.16 1.59
C GLN A 357 -12.24 -15.01 0.46
N LEU A 358 -12.61 -14.37 -0.65
CA LEU A 358 -11.67 -14.05 -1.74
C LEU A 358 -10.52 -13.18 -1.23
N ALA A 359 -10.82 -12.13 -0.47
CA ALA A 359 -9.80 -11.28 0.16
C ALA A 359 -8.93 -12.11 1.12
N TYR A 360 -9.55 -12.98 1.93
CA TYR A 360 -8.82 -13.85 2.86
C TYR A 360 -7.89 -14.83 2.13
N TYR A 361 -8.34 -15.54 1.09
CA TYR A 361 -7.52 -16.52 0.39
C TYR A 361 -6.42 -15.87 -0.43
N ALA A 362 -6.74 -14.79 -1.16
CA ALA A 362 -5.74 -14.03 -1.91
C ALA A 362 -4.58 -13.62 -0.98
N TYR A 363 -4.93 -13.16 0.23
CA TYR A 363 -4.01 -12.61 1.19
C TYR A 363 -3.25 -13.64 2.04
N PHE A 364 -3.92 -14.66 2.56
CA PHE A 364 -3.32 -15.61 3.52
C PHE A 364 -2.86 -16.92 2.89
N ARG A 365 -3.24 -17.22 1.64
CA ARG A 365 -2.95 -18.50 0.98
C ARG A 365 -2.22 -18.33 -0.33
N VAL A 366 -2.85 -17.65 -1.29
CA VAL A 366 -2.32 -17.56 -2.66
C VAL A 366 -1.00 -16.81 -2.65
N SER A 367 -0.95 -15.64 -2.02
CA SER A 367 0.24 -14.82 -1.97
C SER A 367 1.42 -15.41 -1.18
N VAL A 368 1.14 -16.27 -0.20
CA VAL A 368 2.18 -16.93 0.58
C VAL A 368 2.93 -17.94 -0.28
N LYS A 369 2.20 -18.64 -1.16
CA LYS A 369 2.76 -19.64 -2.07
C LYS A 369 3.27 -19.03 -3.38
N TRP A 370 2.62 -17.99 -3.88
CA TRP A 370 2.94 -17.29 -5.13
C TRP A 370 3.03 -15.76 -4.90
N PRO A 371 4.10 -15.29 -4.22
CA PRO A 371 4.22 -13.89 -3.78
C PRO A 371 4.36 -12.88 -4.91
N THR A 372 4.77 -13.34 -6.09
CA THR A 372 4.99 -12.51 -7.29
C THR A 372 3.84 -12.55 -8.27
N HIS A 373 2.82 -13.37 -8.05
CA HIS A 373 1.71 -13.55 -8.99
C HIS A 373 0.61 -12.53 -8.75
N THR A 374 -0.01 -12.07 -9.83
CA THR A 374 -1.19 -11.18 -9.75
C THR A 374 -2.42 -12.01 -9.48
N VAL A 375 -3.14 -11.78 -8.38
CA VAL A 375 -4.35 -12.56 -8.05
C VAL A 375 -5.59 -11.88 -8.64
N VAL A 376 -6.25 -12.55 -9.58
CA VAL A 376 -7.53 -12.12 -10.13
C VAL A 376 -8.66 -12.81 -9.36
N ARG A 377 -9.50 -12.03 -8.68
CA ARG A 377 -10.55 -12.51 -7.79
C ARG A 377 -11.89 -12.61 -8.52
N CYS A 378 -12.58 -13.74 -8.38
CA CYS A 378 -13.87 -13.97 -9.01
C CYS A 378 -14.83 -14.69 -8.07
N ALA A 379 -16.05 -14.18 -7.93
CA ALA A 379 -17.15 -14.89 -7.30
C ALA A 379 -17.99 -15.56 -8.39
N VAL A 380 -18.26 -16.85 -8.22
CA VAL A 380 -19.06 -17.65 -9.14
C VAL A 380 -20.31 -18.12 -8.40
N PHE A 381 -21.46 -17.81 -8.97
CA PHE A 381 -22.77 -18.10 -8.40
C PHE A 381 -23.51 -19.14 -9.25
N ASP A 382 -24.37 -19.96 -8.66
CA ASP A 382 -25.27 -20.86 -9.42
C ASP A 382 -26.51 -20.14 -9.99
N ALA A 383 -26.66 -18.84 -9.72
CA ALA A 383 -27.76 -18.01 -10.19
C ALA A 383 -27.32 -16.55 -10.36
N ASP A 384 -28.14 -15.75 -11.05
CA ASP A 384 -27.98 -14.29 -11.11
C ASP A 384 -28.25 -13.68 -9.72
N ILE A 385 -27.37 -12.76 -9.29
CA ILE A 385 -27.46 -12.04 -8.02
C ILE A 385 -28.04 -10.62 -8.17
N GLY A 386 -28.34 -10.21 -9.41
CA GLY A 386 -28.85 -8.91 -9.75
C GLY A 386 -27.77 -7.83 -9.89
N PRO A 387 -28.10 -6.71 -10.58
CA PRO A 387 -27.12 -5.71 -11.02
C PRO A 387 -26.48 -4.94 -9.88
N HIS A 388 -27.20 -4.71 -8.77
CA HIS A 388 -26.68 -3.95 -7.63
C HIS A 388 -25.52 -4.68 -6.95
N LEU A 389 -25.67 -5.99 -6.70
CA LEU A 389 -24.63 -6.80 -6.10
C LEU A 389 -23.46 -7.04 -7.06
N ALA A 390 -23.74 -7.23 -8.36
CA ALA A 390 -22.69 -7.35 -9.36
C ALA A 390 -21.84 -6.08 -9.48
N THR A 391 -22.47 -4.89 -9.44
CA THR A 391 -21.79 -3.58 -9.40
C THR A 391 -20.99 -3.40 -8.12
N PHE A 392 -21.53 -3.83 -6.97
CA PHE A 392 -20.80 -3.80 -5.70
C PHE A 392 -19.52 -4.63 -5.77
N LEU A 393 -19.60 -5.88 -6.23
CA LEU A 393 -18.43 -6.75 -6.38
C LEU A 393 -17.41 -6.18 -7.37
N GLU A 394 -17.87 -5.56 -8.46
CA GLU A 394 -16.98 -4.91 -9.43
C GLU A 394 -16.18 -3.75 -8.81
N LYS A 395 -16.84 -2.90 -8.02
CA LYS A 395 -16.16 -1.80 -7.31
C LYS A 395 -15.09 -2.31 -6.35
N GLU A 396 -15.29 -3.48 -5.78
CA GLU A 396 -14.34 -4.18 -4.89
C GLU A 396 -13.30 -5.03 -5.66
N GLN A 397 -13.21 -4.85 -6.98
CA GLN A 397 -12.29 -5.55 -7.89
C GLN A 397 -12.51 -7.07 -7.92
N VAL A 398 -13.76 -7.50 -7.86
CA VAL A 398 -14.17 -8.91 -7.94
C VAL A 398 -15.03 -9.13 -9.18
N GLY A 399 -14.57 -10.00 -10.08
CA GLY A 399 -15.41 -10.49 -11.17
C GLY A 399 -16.59 -11.30 -10.65
N ALA A 400 -17.74 -11.17 -11.28
CA ALA A 400 -18.94 -11.93 -10.92
C ALA A 400 -19.46 -12.71 -12.13
N ILE A 401 -19.69 -14.01 -11.95
CA ILE A 401 -20.17 -14.93 -12.98
C ILE A 401 -21.33 -15.74 -12.41
N ALA A 402 -22.42 -15.89 -13.17
CA ALA A 402 -23.45 -16.89 -12.90
C ALA A 402 -23.21 -18.11 -13.79
N LEU A 403 -23.12 -19.31 -13.20
CA LEU A 403 -23.11 -20.57 -13.91
C LEU A 403 -24.52 -21.16 -13.90
N THR A 404 -25.18 -21.07 -15.05
CA THR A 404 -26.56 -21.52 -15.25
C THR A 404 -26.60 -22.73 -16.18
N ALA A 405 -27.79 -23.33 -16.36
CA ALA A 405 -27.98 -24.39 -17.36
C ALA A 405 -27.61 -23.95 -18.80
N SER A 406 -27.70 -22.65 -19.09
CA SER A 406 -27.30 -22.05 -20.38
C SER A 406 -25.79 -21.79 -20.51
N GLY A 407 -25.00 -22.06 -19.47
CA GLY A 407 -23.56 -21.79 -19.44
C GLY A 407 -23.19 -20.67 -18.48
N ALA A 408 -21.94 -20.20 -18.59
CA ALA A 408 -21.41 -19.14 -17.75
C ALA A 408 -21.78 -17.77 -18.32
N ILE A 409 -22.43 -16.94 -17.50
CA ILE A 409 -22.91 -15.61 -17.85
C ILE A 409 -22.16 -14.61 -16.96
N PRO A 410 -21.47 -13.62 -17.55
CA PRO A 410 -20.84 -12.59 -16.76
C PRO A 410 -21.90 -11.65 -16.18
N LEU A 411 -21.75 -11.30 -14.91
CA LEU A 411 -22.66 -10.41 -14.20
C LEU A 411 -22.12 -8.98 -14.11
N ASN A 412 -20.81 -8.78 -14.35
CA ASN A 412 -20.14 -7.48 -14.44
C ASN A 412 -19.00 -7.50 -15.48
N GLU A 413 -18.37 -6.36 -15.78
CA GLU A 413 -17.36 -6.24 -16.84
C GLU A 413 -16.08 -7.02 -16.51
N LEU A 414 -15.72 -7.08 -15.21
CA LEU A 414 -14.61 -7.92 -14.74
C LEU A 414 -14.89 -9.40 -14.97
N GLY A 415 -16.11 -9.87 -14.69
CA GLY A 415 -16.55 -11.24 -14.96
C GLY A 415 -16.51 -11.56 -16.46
N GLN A 416 -16.89 -10.62 -17.32
CA GLN A 416 -16.78 -10.77 -18.77
C GLN A 416 -15.32 -10.89 -19.22
N SER A 417 -14.46 -10.02 -18.70
CA SER A 417 -13.02 -10.02 -19.00
C SER A 417 -12.34 -11.31 -18.53
N LEU A 418 -12.81 -11.87 -17.41
CA LEU A 418 -12.37 -13.15 -16.88
C LEU A 418 -12.80 -14.33 -17.74
N LEU A 419 -14.07 -14.39 -18.15
CA LEU A 419 -14.58 -15.47 -18.99
C LEU A 419 -13.81 -15.60 -20.31
N VAL A 420 -13.50 -14.48 -20.97
CA VAL A 420 -12.71 -14.47 -22.22
C VAL A 420 -11.28 -15.01 -22.02
N LYS A 421 -10.76 -14.95 -20.78
CA LYS A 421 -9.45 -15.52 -20.44
C LYS A 421 -9.51 -17.02 -20.12
N LEU A 422 -10.70 -17.58 -19.91
CA LEU A 422 -10.83 -19.01 -19.67
C LEU A 422 -10.58 -19.79 -20.97
N PRO A 423 -9.83 -20.91 -20.91
CA PRO A 423 -9.41 -21.69 -22.07
C PRO A 423 -10.56 -22.09 -23.01
N GLN A 424 -11.73 -22.46 -22.49
CA GLN A 424 -12.88 -22.82 -23.33
C GLN A 424 -13.38 -21.65 -24.22
N TYR A 425 -13.17 -20.40 -23.79
CA TYR A 425 -13.58 -19.20 -24.52
C TYR A 425 -12.46 -18.61 -25.40
N GLN A 426 -11.24 -19.15 -25.32
CA GLN A 426 -10.12 -18.77 -26.19
C GLN A 426 -10.11 -19.55 -27.53
N GLY A 427 -11.06 -20.47 -27.72
CA GLY A 427 -11.14 -21.39 -28.87
C GLY A 427 -12.38 -21.25 -29.75
N VAL A 428 -12.84 -20.02 -30.03
CA VAL A 428 -13.77 -19.70 -31.14
C VAL A 428 -13.11 -18.74 -32.12
#